data_AF-A0A0C9ZTP3-F1
#
_entry.id   AF-A0A0C9ZTP3-F1
#
_cell.length_a   1.000
_cell.length_b   1.000
_cell.length_c   1.000
_cell.angle_alpha   90.00
_cell.angle_beta   90.00
_cell.angle_gamma   90.00
#
_symmetry.space_group_name_H-M   'P 1'
#
loop_
_entity.id
_entity.type
_entity.pdbx_description
1 polymer ?
#
loop_
_entity_poly.entity_id
_entity_poly.type
_entity_poly.pdbx_seq_one_letter_code
_entity_poly.pdbx_strand_id
1 'polypeptide(L)'
;DGSLPVMSYWYGKVAKIYLKKRAETYDVWLEIQWYYRRVDLEDVGVDLATSMGDYELALSNHKSFVDITCVEDHAMILRYDEGDLKQHQMPPNTPYHRWNIKITFCRCNTCDHLLYTPSISQRYCRKCKQWFNNTCLDTMGRHVDRIPKAHVPSVYGGIELEQQFLDLLTIPICRGGPYGVVGNGSICSRAKSMLRHARTHGELPERWNGILTESDVLQCKDISYYMCPSCVDVFC
;
A
#
# COMPACT_ATOMS: atom_id res chain seq x y z
N ASP A 1 -18.48 25.62 18.44
CA ASP A 1 -18.45 24.85 17.17
C ASP A 1 -17.74 23.51 17.38
N GLY A 2 -16.46 23.48 17.76
CA GLY A 2 -15.71 22.23 17.95
C GLY A 2 -15.16 21.63 16.66
N SER A 3 -15.16 22.40 15.57
CA SER A 3 -14.48 22.06 14.31
C SER A 3 -12.97 21.91 14.53
N LEU A 4 -12.36 20.90 13.91
CA LEU A 4 -10.91 20.74 13.93
C LEU A 4 -10.21 21.87 13.13
N PRO A 5 -8.96 22.24 13.48
CA PRO A 5 -8.20 23.22 12.70
C PRO A 5 -7.97 22.76 11.26
N VAL A 6 -8.08 23.67 10.28
CA VAL A 6 -7.93 23.36 8.84
C VAL A 6 -6.72 22.47 8.53
N MET A 7 -5.56 22.70 9.15
CA MET A 7 -4.33 21.94 8.88
C MET A 7 -4.25 20.57 9.59
N SER A 8 -5.27 20.13 10.34
CA SER A 8 -5.28 18.77 10.93
C SER A 8 -5.59 17.66 9.92
N TYR A 9 -6.25 17.99 8.81
CA TYR A 9 -6.70 17.03 7.80
C TYR A 9 -5.57 16.59 6.85
N TRP A 10 -5.74 15.42 6.23
CA TRP A 10 -4.89 14.96 5.12
C TRP A 10 -5.40 15.53 3.79
N TYR A 11 -4.50 16.10 3.00
CA TYR A 11 -4.83 16.76 1.75
C TYR A 11 -4.49 15.90 0.53
N GLY A 12 -5.46 15.71 -0.36
CA GLY A 12 -5.33 14.80 -1.50
C GLY A 12 -6.04 15.30 -2.75
N LYS A 13 -5.32 15.31 -3.88
CA LYS A 13 -5.91 15.56 -5.20
C LYS A 13 -6.48 14.24 -5.73
N VAL A 14 -7.79 14.20 -5.98
CA VAL A 14 -8.42 13.07 -6.69
C VAL A 14 -7.85 13.03 -8.11
N ALA A 15 -7.11 11.98 -8.43
CA ALA A 15 -6.54 11.74 -9.76
C ALA A 15 -7.48 10.91 -10.64
N LYS A 16 -8.19 9.93 -10.07
CA LYS A 16 -9.25 9.14 -10.73
C LYS A 16 -10.29 8.63 -9.72
N ILE A 17 -11.48 8.34 -10.22
CA ILE A 17 -12.57 7.65 -9.49
C ILE A 17 -12.79 6.28 -10.13
N TYR A 18 -12.98 5.26 -9.30
CA TYR A 18 -13.22 3.87 -9.69
C TYR A 18 -14.55 3.39 -9.12
N LEU A 19 -15.39 2.81 -9.96
CA LEU A 19 -16.70 2.26 -9.59
C LEU A 19 -16.72 0.75 -9.84
N LYS A 20 -17.19 -0.03 -8.87
CA LYS A 20 -17.34 -1.49 -9.00
C LYS A 20 -18.68 -1.96 -8.47
N LYS A 21 -19.59 -2.34 -9.38
CA LYS A 21 -20.91 -2.89 -9.01
C LYS A 21 -20.75 -4.21 -8.22
N ARG A 22 -21.57 -4.38 -7.17
CA ARG A 22 -21.75 -5.63 -6.39
C ARG A 22 -23.25 -5.81 -6.12
N ALA A 23 -23.88 -6.81 -6.75
CA ALA A 23 -25.35 -6.95 -6.71
C ALA A 23 -26.00 -5.58 -6.97
N GLU A 24 -26.71 -4.97 -6.01
CA GLU A 24 -27.38 -3.67 -6.18
C GLU A 24 -26.60 -2.45 -5.66
N THR A 25 -25.34 -2.59 -5.23
CA THR A 25 -24.50 -1.47 -4.76
C THR A 25 -23.25 -1.27 -5.62
N TYR A 26 -22.48 -0.21 -5.35
CA TYR A 26 -21.18 0.06 -5.96
C TYR A 26 -20.14 0.29 -4.86
N ASP A 27 -19.00 -0.41 -4.93
CA ASP A 27 -17.80 0.05 -4.24
C ASP A 27 -17.28 1.30 -5.00
N VAL A 28 -16.88 2.35 -4.28
CA VAL A 28 -16.31 3.56 -4.88
C VAL A 28 -14.93 3.84 -4.28
N TRP A 29 -13.90 3.84 -5.13
CA TRP A 29 -12.51 4.03 -4.73
C TRP A 29 -11.89 5.22 -5.47
N LEU A 30 -11.01 5.96 -4.79
CA LEU A 30 -10.35 7.14 -5.33
C LEU A 30 -8.85 6.89 -5.42
N GLU A 31 -8.25 7.11 -6.61
CA GLU A 31 -6.79 7.27 -6.72
C GLU A 31 -6.46 8.69 -6.26
N ILE A 32 -5.80 8.81 -5.10
CA ILE A 32 -5.43 10.10 -4.51
C ILE A 32 -3.94 10.35 -4.75
N GLN A 33 -3.60 11.55 -5.22
CA GLN A 33 -2.24 12.09 -5.19
C GLN A 33 -2.10 13.01 -3.97
N TRP A 34 -1.17 12.69 -3.08
CA TRP A 34 -1.11 13.30 -1.75
C TRP A 34 -0.33 14.62 -1.72
N TYR A 35 -0.82 15.56 -0.92
CA TYR A 35 -0.08 16.70 -0.44
C TYR A 35 0.50 16.41 0.94
N TYR A 36 1.64 17.01 1.25
CA TYR A 36 2.34 16.91 2.53
C TYR A 36 2.43 18.31 3.16
N ARG A 37 2.06 18.44 4.43
CA ARG A 37 2.25 19.67 5.23
C ARG A 37 3.71 19.77 5.66
N ARG A 38 4.13 20.92 6.21
CA ARG A 38 5.48 21.07 6.80
C ARG A 38 5.81 19.95 7.80
N VAL A 39 4.90 19.70 8.74
CA VAL A 39 5.03 18.66 9.79
C VAL A 39 5.10 17.22 9.25
N ASP A 40 4.65 16.96 8.01
CA ASP A 40 4.78 15.65 7.37
C ASP A 40 6.14 15.45 6.68
N LEU A 41 7.00 16.49 6.70
CA LEU A 41 8.31 16.54 6.02
C LEU A 41 9.47 16.85 6.97
N GLU A 42 9.20 17.43 8.15
CA GLU A 42 10.18 17.67 9.23
C GLU A 42 10.90 16.35 9.59
N ASP A 43 10.16 15.24 9.78
CA ASP A 43 10.71 13.89 10.03
C ASP A 43 11.51 13.29 8.85
N VAL A 44 11.39 13.84 7.64
CA VAL A 44 12.03 13.31 6.41
C VAL A 44 13.40 13.96 6.17
N GLY A 45 13.80 14.94 7.01
CA GLY A 45 15.12 15.58 6.93
C GLY A 45 15.32 16.42 5.67
N VAL A 46 14.23 16.95 5.08
CA VAL A 46 14.31 17.78 3.88
C VAL A 46 14.30 19.25 4.29
N ASP A 47 15.38 19.98 4.00
CA ASP A 47 15.54 21.42 4.32
C ASP A 47 14.33 22.28 3.92
N LEU A 48 13.65 21.88 2.84
CA LEU A 48 12.37 22.38 2.36
C LEU A 48 11.36 22.71 3.47
N ALA A 49 11.24 21.86 4.50
CA ALA A 49 10.28 22.06 5.57
C ALA A 49 10.49 23.42 6.26
N THR A 50 11.75 23.83 6.49
CA THR A 50 12.08 25.12 7.11
C THR A 50 11.62 26.34 6.28
N SER A 51 11.33 26.15 4.99
CA SER A 51 10.92 27.19 4.04
C SER A 51 9.41 27.15 3.69
N MET A 52 8.61 26.34 4.39
CA MET A 52 7.17 26.21 4.20
C MET A 52 6.36 26.99 5.25
N GLY A 53 5.39 27.78 4.80
CA GLY A 53 4.42 28.46 5.67
C GLY A 53 3.46 27.50 6.37
N ASP A 54 2.77 27.96 7.43
CA ASP A 54 1.93 27.09 8.28
C ASP A 54 0.69 26.51 7.57
N TYR A 55 0.26 27.14 6.46
CA TYR A 55 -0.81 26.64 5.56
C TYR A 55 -0.26 26.11 4.22
N GLU A 56 1.06 25.94 4.12
CA GLU A 56 1.71 25.49 2.90
C GLU A 56 1.74 23.97 2.80
N LEU A 57 1.44 23.50 1.59
CA LEU A 57 1.44 22.11 1.19
C LEU A 57 2.48 21.89 0.09
N ALA A 58 3.06 20.70 0.06
CA ALA A 58 3.92 20.23 -1.00
C ALA A 58 3.22 19.10 -1.77
N LEU A 59 2.95 19.30 -3.06
CA LEU A 59 2.30 18.30 -3.90
C LEU A 59 3.28 17.17 -4.19
N SER A 60 3.02 15.97 -3.68
CA SER A 60 3.92 14.84 -3.89
C SER A 60 3.59 14.03 -5.15
N ASN A 61 4.52 13.19 -5.59
CA ASN A 61 4.24 12.08 -6.51
C ASN A 61 3.65 10.83 -5.81
N HIS A 62 3.42 10.84 -4.49
CA HIS A 62 2.80 9.72 -3.79
C HIS A 62 1.36 9.58 -4.26
N LYS A 63 1.02 8.37 -4.72
CA LYS A 63 -0.36 7.97 -4.96
C LYS A 63 -0.76 6.74 -4.17
N SER A 64 -1.98 6.74 -3.65
CA SER A 64 -2.60 5.56 -3.05
C SER A 64 -4.08 5.47 -3.47
N PHE A 65 -4.76 4.42 -3.00
CA PHE A 65 -6.20 4.26 -3.16
C PHE A 65 -6.89 4.34 -1.81
N VAL A 66 -7.97 5.11 -1.72
CA VAL A 66 -8.86 5.18 -0.56
C VAL A 66 -10.29 4.83 -0.98
N ASP A 67 -11.12 4.41 -0.02
CA ASP A 67 -12.57 4.33 -0.21
C ASP A 67 -13.16 5.75 -0.18
N ILE A 68 -14.27 6.01 -0.89
CA ILE A 68 -14.90 7.35 -0.89
C ILE A 68 -15.35 7.79 0.50
N THR A 69 -15.65 6.85 1.40
CA THR A 69 -16.03 7.12 2.80
C THR A 69 -14.88 7.71 3.65
N CYS A 70 -13.66 7.82 3.11
CA CYS A 70 -12.54 8.53 3.73
C CYS A 70 -12.44 10.01 3.33
N VAL A 71 -13.41 10.56 2.58
CA VAL A 71 -13.47 11.98 2.19
C VAL A 71 -14.43 12.73 3.11
N GLU A 72 -13.86 13.58 3.98
CA GLU A 72 -14.61 14.43 4.90
C GLU A 72 -15.26 15.63 4.19
N ASP A 73 -14.50 16.36 3.35
CA ASP A 73 -14.95 17.58 2.67
C ASP A 73 -14.11 17.89 1.40
N HIS A 74 -14.59 18.81 0.56
CA HIS A 74 -13.91 19.32 -0.62
C HIS A 74 -13.08 20.59 -0.30
N ALA A 75 -11.78 20.40 -0.06
CA ALA A 75 -10.85 21.51 0.16
C ALA A 75 -10.36 22.14 -1.17
N MET A 76 -10.44 23.47 -1.27
CA MET A 76 -9.75 24.23 -2.32
C MET A 76 -8.31 24.51 -1.90
N ILE A 77 -7.34 23.95 -2.65
CA ILE A 77 -5.91 24.22 -2.47
C ILE A 77 -5.45 25.15 -3.60
N LEU A 78 -4.97 26.33 -3.25
CA LEU A 78 -4.47 27.30 -4.24
C LEU A 78 -3.05 26.92 -4.71
N ARG A 79 -2.70 27.25 -5.96
CA ARG A 79 -1.29 27.25 -6.40
C ARG A 79 -0.70 28.63 -6.12
N TYR A 80 0.50 28.65 -5.56
CA TYR A 80 1.32 29.85 -5.42
C TYR A 80 2.50 29.77 -6.39
N ASP A 81 2.64 30.78 -7.24
CA ASP A 81 3.74 30.94 -8.19
C ASP A 81 4.51 32.24 -7.90
N GLU A 82 5.81 32.12 -7.65
CA GLU A 82 6.67 33.27 -7.30
C GLU A 82 6.97 34.17 -8.51
N GLY A 83 6.75 33.67 -9.74
CA GLY A 83 6.95 34.45 -10.96
C GLY A 83 5.73 35.29 -11.38
N ASP A 84 4.54 35.04 -10.83
CA ASP A 84 3.31 35.71 -11.28
C ASP A 84 3.01 36.99 -10.47
N LEU A 85 3.52 38.11 -10.99
CA LEU A 85 3.24 39.46 -10.49
C LEU A 85 1.76 39.88 -10.58
N LYS A 86 0.88 39.08 -11.18
CA LYS A 86 -0.57 39.32 -11.27
C LYS A 86 -1.40 38.34 -10.43
N GLN A 87 -0.75 37.43 -9.70
CA GLN A 87 -1.43 36.42 -8.90
C GLN A 87 -2.37 37.06 -7.86
N HIS A 88 -3.58 36.52 -7.74
CA HIS A 88 -4.57 37.02 -6.79
C HIS A 88 -4.12 36.79 -5.34
N GLN A 89 -4.46 37.74 -4.46
CA GLN A 89 -4.20 37.62 -3.03
C GLN A 89 -4.92 36.39 -2.46
N MET A 90 -4.16 35.46 -1.87
CA MET A 90 -4.71 34.29 -1.19
C MET A 90 -5.37 34.71 0.13
N PRO A 91 -6.57 34.22 0.48
CA PRO A 91 -7.20 34.55 1.75
C PRO A 91 -6.42 33.95 2.93
N PRO A 92 -6.43 34.58 4.13
CA PRO A 92 -5.76 34.03 5.31
C PRO A 92 -6.29 32.63 5.64
N ASN A 93 -5.42 31.79 6.18
CA ASN A 93 -5.70 30.40 6.57
C ASN A 93 -6.16 29.46 5.42
N THR A 94 -5.98 29.87 4.15
CA THR A 94 -6.28 29.03 2.98
C THR A 94 -5.10 28.10 2.67
N PRO A 95 -5.30 26.77 2.54
CA PRO A 95 -4.26 25.86 2.08
C PRO A 95 -3.75 26.22 0.68
N TYR A 96 -2.43 26.28 0.50
CA TYR A 96 -1.81 26.58 -0.79
C TYR A 96 -0.59 25.70 -1.05
N HIS A 97 -0.18 25.57 -2.31
CA HIS A 97 1.05 24.86 -2.67
C HIS A 97 1.90 25.61 -3.68
N ARG A 98 3.20 25.70 -3.38
CA ARG A 98 4.28 26.16 -4.26
C ARG A 98 5.09 24.95 -4.77
N TRP A 99 5.39 24.04 -3.85
CA TRP A 99 6.33 22.94 -4.05
C TRP A 99 5.70 21.73 -4.72
N ASN A 100 6.53 21.03 -5.51
CA ASN A 100 6.25 19.69 -6.01
C ASN A 100 7.41 18.79 -5.54
N ILE A 101 7.09 17.74 -4.77
CA ILE A 101 8.09 16.88 -4.12
C ILE A 101 8.02 15.43 -4.62
N LYS A 102 9.15 14.74 -4.52
CA LYS A 102 9.25 13.33 -4.88
C LYS A 102 9.34 12.47 -3.60
N ILE A 103 8.18 12.15 -3.01
CA ILE A 103 8.14 11.36 -1.78
C ILE A 103 8.57 9.91 -2.04
N THR A 104 9.48 9.50 -1.18
CA THR A 104 10.14 8.23 -1.09
C THR A 104 9.49 7.36 0.03
N PHE A 105 8.89 6.19 -0.30
CA PHE A 105 8.52 5.08 0.64
C PHE A 105 9.42 3.80 0.73
N CYS A 106 10.16 3.61 1.84
CA CYS A 106 10.81 2.35 2.25
C CYS A 106 11.06 2.32 3.77
N ARG A 107 11.20 1.13 4.37
CA ARG A 107 11.57 0.94 5.79
C ARG A 107 12.52 -0.25 6.02
N CYS A 108 13.81 0.02 5.94
CA CYS A 108 14.79 -0.59 6.85
C CYS A 108 15.85 0.47 7.18
N ASN A 109 16.59 0.29 8.29
CA ASN A 109 17.59 1.27 8.74
C ASN A 109 18.83 1.34 7.81
N THR A 110 18.86 0.52 6.76
CA THR A 110 19.85 0.51 5.67
C THR A 110 19.18 0.74 4.30
N CYS A 111 18.03 1.44 4.26
CA CYS A 111 17.26 1.68 3.02
C CYS A 111 17.47 3.09 2.45
N ASP A 112 18.61 3.35 1.81
CA ASP A 112 18.80 4.58 1.01
C ASP A 112 17.81 4.65 -0.16
N HIS A 113 17.33 3.49 -0.62
CA HIS A 113 16.21 3.35 -1.55
C HIS A 113 14.91 3.69 -0.88
N LEU A 114 14.82 4.94 -0.45
CA LEU A 114 13.68 5.37 0.28
C LEU A 114 12.39 5.28 -0.56
N LEU A 115 12.31 4.94 -1.86
CA LEU A 115 11.03 4.79 -2.64
C LEU A 115 10.73 3.35 -3.11
N TYR A 116 9.45 2.95 -3.10
CA TYR A 116 8.95 1.85 -3.94
C TYR A 116 9.08 2.18 -5.44
N THR A 117 10.18 1.73 -6.05
CA THR A 117 10.31 1.67 -7.51
C THR A 117 9.86 0.30 -8.01
N PRO A 118 9.12 0.19 -9.13
CA PRO A 118 8.71 -1.11 -9.67
C PRO A 118 9.87 -2.01 -10.13
N SER A 119 11.09 -1.49 -10.26
CA SER A 119 12.30 -2.29 -10.48
C SER A 119 12.78 -3.02 -9.22
N ILE A 120 12.52 -2.49 -8.03
CA ILE A 120 12.87 -3.12 -6.76
C ILE A 120 11.75 -4.08 -6.35
N SER A 121 12.09 -5.35 -6.16
CA SER A 121 11.17 -6.32 -5.56
C SER A 121 10.95 -5.98 -4.09
N GLN A 122 9.68 -5.92 -3.69
CA GLN A 122 9.23 -5.71 -2.31
C GLN A 122 8.33 -6.86 -1.85
N ARG A 123 8.48 -7.26 -0.58
CA ARG A 123 7.55 -8.19 0.10
C ARG A 123 6.69 -7.46 1.10
N TYR A 124 5.41 -7.83 1.16
CA TYR A 124 4.42 -7.32 2.09
C TYR A 124 4.31 -8.21 3.33
N CYS A 125 4.75 -7.69 4.48
CA CYS A 125 4.65 -8.42 5.75
C CYS A 125 3.19 -8.55 6.18
N ARG A 126 2.68 -9.80 6.27
CA ARG A 126 1.26 -10.03 6.61
C ARG A 126 0.89 -9.59 8.05
N LYS A 127 1.86 -9.41 8.96
CA LYS A 127 1.64 -8.92 10.35
C LYS A 127 1.58 -7.39 10.40
N CYS A 128 2.69 -6.67 10.18
CA CYS A 128 2.73 -5.19 10.27
C CYS A 128 2.20 -4.43 9.04
N LYS A 129 1.69 -5.12 8.01
CA LYS A 129 1.04 -4.56 6.81
C LYS A 129 1.93 -3.65 5.95
N GLN A 130 3.25 -3.73 6.11
CA GLN A 130 4.23 -2.88 5.42
C GLN A 130 4.95 -3.63 4.30
N TRP A 131 5.37 -2.87 3.28
CA TRP A 131 6.24 -3.35 2.20
C TRP A 131 7.70 -3.11 2.55
N PHE A 132 8.55 -4.08 2.25
CA PHE A 132 9.99 -4.04 2.48
C PHE A 132 10.72 -4.45 1.19
N ASN A 133 11.74 -3.70 0.78
CA ASN A 133 12.62 -4.08 -0.34
C ASN A 133 13.31 -5.43 -0.03
N ASN A 134 13.48 -6.32 -1.01
CA ASN A 134 14.15 -7.61 -0.78
C ASN A 134 15.57 -7.41 -0.23
N THR A 135 16.32 -6.46 -0.79
CA THR A 135 17.68 -6.10 -0.33
C THR A 135 17.73 -5.72 1.15
N CYS A 136 16.71 -5.02 1.66
CA CYS A 136 16.59 -4.73 3.09
C CYS A 136 16.47 -6.01 3.94
N LEU A 137 15.84 -7.07 3.42
CA LEU A 137 15.66 -8.33 4.13
C LEU A 137 17.00 -9.07 4.23
N ASP A 138 17.74 -9.05 3.12
CA ASP A 138 19.08 -9.62 3.02
C ASP A 138 20.04 -8.91 3.98
N THR A 139 20.00 -7.57 4.05
CA THR A 139 20.80 -6.78 5.01
C THR A 139 20.36 -6.96 6.47
N MET A 140 19.08 -7.27 6.74
CA MET A 140 18.58 -7.56 8.09
C MET A 140 19.04 -8.91 8.66
N GLY A 141 20.02 -9.58 8.03
CA GLY A 141 20.86 -10.61 8.67
C GLY A 141 20.17 -11.93 8.98
N ARG A 142 18.95 -12.14 8.46
CA ARG A 142 18.21 -13.40 8.58
C ARG A 142 17.93 -13.92 7.18
N HIS A 143 18.63 -15.00 6.80
CA HIS A 143 18.43 -15.71 5.55
C HIS A 143 16.95 -15.79 5.20
N VAL A 144 16.61 -15.37 3.98
CA VAL A 144 15.24 -15.37 3.47
C VAL A 144 14.61 -16.77 3.52
N ASP A 145 15.44 -17.81 3.51
CA ASP A 145 15.11 -19.24 3.59
C ASP A 145 14.75 -19.70 5.01
N ARG A 146 15.07 -18.91 6.05
CA ARG A 146 14.72 -19.17 7.46
C ARG A 146 13.41 -18.50 7.90
N ILE A 147 12.73 -17.79 7.01
CA ILE A 147 11.41 -17.23 7.28
C ILE A 147 10.44 -18.42 7.45
N PRO A 148 9.68 -18.54 8.57
CA PRO A 148 8.86 -19.72 8.79
C PRO A 148 7.83 -19.93 7.68
N LYS A 149 7.91 -21.08 6.99
CA LYS A 149 6.84 -21.54 6.10
C LYS A 149 5.56 -21.60 6.93
N ALA A 150 4.56 -20.77 6.60
CA ALA A 150 3.29 -20.84 7.30
C ALA A 150 2.64 -22.20 7.03
N HIS A 151 2.53 -23.00 8.08
CA HIS A 151 1.79 -24.25 8.03
C HIS A 151 0.29 -23.93 7.89
N VAL A 152 -0.19 -23.91 6.65
CA VAL A 152 -1.61 -24.06 6.37
C VAL A 152 -1.91 -25.55 6.51
N PRO A 153 -2.77 -25.98 7.44
CA PRO A 153 -3.12 -27.39 7.57
C PRO A 153 -3.86 -27.84 6.30
N SER A 154 -3.58 -29.07 5.86
CA SER A 154 -4.28 -29.67 4.71
C SER A 154 -5.79 -29.78 4.94
N VAL A 155 -6.22 -29.93 6.19
CA VAL A 155 -7.63 -29.83 6.59
C VAL A 155 -7.90 -28.47 7.23
N TYR A 156 -8.72 -27.63 6.60
CA TYR A 156 -9.12 -26.32 7.12
C TYR A 156 -10.63 -26.23 7.28
N GLY A 157 -11.12 -26.20 8.52
CA GLY A 157 -12.56 -26.12 8.81
C GLY A 157 -13.35 -27.40 8.46
N GLY A 158 -12.68 -28.57 8.44
CA GLY A 158 -13.27 -29.85 8.02
C GLY A 158 -13.10 -30.18 6.53
N ILE A 159 -12.47 -29.28 5.77
CA ILE A 159 -12.32 -29.37 4.31
C ILE A 159 -10.88 -29.74 3.98
N GLU A 160 -10.67 -30.82 3.24
CA GLU A 160 -9.36 -31.15 2.68
C GLU A 160 -9.06 -30.22 1.50
N LEU A 161 -7.92 -29.54 1.55
CA LEU A 161 -7.47 -28.56 0.56
C LEU A 161 -6.45 -29.20 -0.37
N GLU A 162 -6.67 -29.09 -1.68
CA GLU A 162 -5.73 -29.54 -2.70
C GLU A 162 -4.34 -28.88 -2.51
N GLN A 163 -3.26 -29.66 -2.71
CA GLN A 163 -1.89 -29.17 -2.51
C GLN A 163 -1.58 -27.88 -3.28
N GLN A 164 -2.08 -27.78 -4.53
CA GLN A 164 -1.90 -26.57 -5.35
C GLN A 164 -2.55 -25.32 -4.73
N PHE A 165 -3.65 -25.47 -3.98
CA PHE A 165 -4.30 -24.38 -3.26
C PHE A 165 -3.60 -24.07 -1.92
N LEU A 166 -3.03 -25.08 -1.25
CA LEU A 166 -2.15 -24.87 -0.09
C LEU A 166 -0.91 -24.06 -0.51
N ASP A 167 -0.23 -24.45 -1.59
CA ASP A 167 0.92 -23.75 -2.16
C ASP A 167 0.57 -22.28 -2.40
N LEU A 168 -0.54 -22.02 -3.12
CA LEU A 168 -1.07 -20.67 -3.40
C LEU A 168 -1.30 -19.83 -2.13
N LEU A 169 -1.80 -20.42 -1.04
CA LEU A 169 -2.01 -19.73 0.23
C LEU A 169 -0.69 -19.39 0.94
N THR A 170 0.34 -20.25 0.79
CA THR A 170 1.67 -20.04 1.36
C THR A 170 2.48 -18.94 0.64
N ILE A 171 2.17 -18.61 -0.61
CA ILE A 171 2.86 -17.57 -1.38
C ILE A 171 2.92 -16.22 -0.62
N PRO A 172 4.11 -15.59 -0.50
CA PRO A 172 4.24 -14.25 0.04
C PRO A 172 3.67 -13.21 -0.94
N ILE A 173 3.11 -12.13 -0.40
CA ILE A 173 2.66 -11.04 -1.27
C ILE A 173 3.89 -10.22 -1.69
N CYS A 174 4.20 -10.26 -2.98
CA CYS A 174 5.36 -9.66 -3.62
C CYS A 174 4.92 -8.69 -4.73
N ARG A 175 5.65 -7.60 -4.93
CA ARG A 175 5.53 -6.67 -6.07
C ARG A 175 6.89 -6.17 -6.52
N GLY A 176 6.99 -5.61 -7.72
CA GLY A 176 8.22 -5.12 -8.32
C GLY A 176 9.23 -6.21 -8.68
N GLY A 177 10.25 -5.85 -9.43
CA GLY A 177 11.16 -6.81 -10.06
C GLY A 177 10.40 -7.79 -10.97
N PRO A 178 10.61 -9.11 -10.88
CA PRO A 178 9.92 -10.08 -11.73
C PRO A 178 8.39 -10.13 -11.53
N TYR A 179 7.87 -9.62 -10.41
CA TYR A 179 6.44 -9.62 -10.09
C TYR A 179 5.66 -8.43 -10.69
N GLY A 180 6.34 -7.52 -11.39
CA GLY A 180 5.71 -6.34 -12.02
C GLY A 180 5.13 -5.32 -11.04
N VAL A 181 4.53 -4.24 -11.56
CA VAL A 181 4.10 -3.07 -10.77
C VAL A 181 3.04 -3.41 -9.71
N VAL A 182 2.08 -4.27 -10.04
CA VAL A 182 0.97 -4.62 -9.15
C VAL A 182 1.34 -5.73 -8.18
N GLY A 183 2.21 -6.66 -8.61
CA GLY A 183 2.54 -7.85 -7.84
C GLY A 183 1.40 -8.87 -7.77
N ASN A 184 1.64 -9.95 -7.03
CA ASN A 184 0.69 -11.05 -6.85
C ASN A 184 -0.41 -10.77 -5.80
N GLY A 185 -0.48 -9.55 -5.26
CA GLY A 185 -1.36 -9.22 -4.13
C GLY A 185 -2.85 -9.45 -4.39
N SER A 186 -3.29 -9.28 -5.64
CA SER A 186 -4.67 -9.58 -6.08
C SER A 186 -4.98 -11.08 -6.03
N ILE A 187 -4.06 -11.92 -6.54
CA ILE A 187 -4.13 -13.38 -6.56
C ILE A 187 -4.19 -13.92 -5.12
N CYS A 188 -3.24 -13.51 -4.27
CA CYS A 188 -3.22 -13.90 -2.86
C CYS A 188 -4.41 -13.36 -2.05
N SER A 189 -5.12 -12.33 -2.54
CA SER A 189 -6.37 -11.84 -1.95
C SER A 189 -7.57 -12.71 -2.36
N ARG A 190 -7.67 -13.09 -3.65
CA ARG A 190 -8.67 -14.04 -4.15
C ARG A 190 -8.59 -15.39 -3.43
N ALA A 191 -7.39 -15.95 -3.29
CA ALA A 191 -7.14 -17.21 -2.57
C ALA A 191 -7.69 -17.18 -1.12
N LYS A 192 -7.44 -16.10 -0.38
CA LYS A 192 -7.99 -15.90 0.98
C LYS A 192 -9.51 -15.68 0.99
N SER A 193 -10.08 -15.21 -0.12
CA SER A 193 -11.53 -15.12 -0.27
C SER A 193 -12.17 -16.48 -0.51
N MET A 194 -11.53 -17.34 -1.31
CA MET A 194 -11.92 -18.74 -1.50
C MET A 194 -11.79 -19.55 -0.20
N LEU A 195 -10.70 -19.39 0.55
CA LEU A 195 -10.54 -20.06 1.85
C LEU A 195 -11.61 -19.63 2.88
N ARG A 196 -12.04 -18.35 2.84
CA ARG A 196 -13.16 -17.86 3.66
C ARG A 196 -14.51 -18.40 3.17
N HIS A 197 -14.73 -18.48 1.85
CA HIS A 197 -15.91 -19.12 1.28
C HIS A 197 -16.01 -20.58 1.74
N ALA A 198 -14.92 -21.34 1.60
CA ALA A 198 -14.86 -22.73 2.01
C ALA A 198 -15.23 -22.90 3.48
N ARG A 199 -14.58 -22.16 4.39
CA ARG A 199 -14.92 -22.17 5.83
C ARG A 199 -16.40 -21.88 6.14
N THR A 200 -17.13 -21.19 5.27
CA THR A 200 -18.56 -20.89 5.45
C THR A 200 -19.49 -21.93 4.82
N HIS A 201 -19.10 -22.60 3.74
CA HIS A 201 -19.98 -23.47 2.94
C HIS A 201 -19.63 -24.96 2.96
N GLY A 202 -18.46 -25.34 3.48
CA GLY A 202 -17.97 -26.72 3.47
C GLY A 202 -17.15 -27.12 2.24
N GLU A 203 -17.00 -26.23 1.25
CA GLU A 203 -16.37 -26.55 -0.03
C GLU A 203 -15.61 -25.38 -0.68
N LEU A 204 -14.50 -25.70 -1.38
CA LEU A 204 -13.89 -24.77 -2.33
C LEU A 204 -14.81 -24.61 -3.55
N PRO A 205 -14.89 -23.41 -4.17
CA PRO A 205 -15.64 -23.24 -5.41
C PRO A 205 -15.13 -24.19 -6.52
N GLU A 206 -16.03 -24.86 -7.23
CA GLU A 206 -15.75 -25.92 -8.23
C GLU A 206 -14.66 -25.61 -9.27
N ARG A 207 -14.39 -24.32 -9.52
CA ARG A 207 -13.44 -23.82 -10.51
C ARG A 207 -12.42 -22.86 -9.91
N TRP A 208 -12.04 -23.07 -8.65
CA TRP A 208 -11.01 -22.27 -7.98
C TRP A 208 -9.69 -22.25 -8.78
N ASN A 209 -9.35 -23.38 -9.41
CA ASN A 209 -8.21 -23.54 -10.30
C ASN A 209 -8.36 -22.71 -11.58
N GLY A 210 -9.50 -22.76 -12.27
CA GLY A 210 -9.80 -21.97 -13.48
C GLY A 210 -9.90 -20.45 -13.26
N ILE A 211 -9.89 -19.97 -12.01
CA ILE A 211 -9.84 -18.54 -11.64
C ILE A 211 -8.38 -18.03 -11.53
N LEU A 212 -7.41 -18.93 -11.68
CA LEU A 212 -5.96 -18.71 -11.58
C LEU A 212 -5.30 -19.24 -12.85
N THR A 213 -4.51 -18.44 -13.55
CA THR A 213 -3.74 -18.97 -14.68
C THR A 213 -2.51 -19.72 -14.16
N GLU A 214 -2.01 -20.70 -14.93
CA GLU A 214 -0.77 -21.38 -14.56
C GLU A 214 0.41 -20.39 -14.44
N SER A 215 0.39 -19.29 -15.21
CA SER A 215 1.35 -18.19 -15.11
C SER A 215 1.31 -17.47 -13.76
N ASP A 216 0.11 -17.21 -13.21
CA ASP A 216 -0.08 -16.59 -11.89
C ASP A 216 0.58 -17.43 -10.77
N VAL A 217 0.59 -18.76 -10.93
CA VAL A 217 1.19 -19.70 -9.98
C VAL A 217 2.69 -19.86 -10.23
N LEU A 218 3.10 -20.07 -11.49
CA LEU A 218 4.50 -20.33 -11.89
C LEU A 218 5.45 -19.19 -11.50
N GLN A 219 5.03 -17.93 -11.65
CA GLN A 219 5.84 -16.75 -11.29
C GLN A 219 6.18 -16.67 -9.79
N CYS A 220 5.48 -17.42 -8.93
CA CYS A 220 5.55 -17.32 -7.47
C CYS A 220 5.94 -18.62 -6.76
N LYS A 221 6.39 -19.64 -7.50
CA LYS A 221 7.02 -20.83 -6.90
C LYS A 221 8.33 -20.44 -6.19
N ASP A 222 8.87 -21.37 -5.41
CA ASP A 222 10.14 -21.27 -4.65
C ASP A 222 10.19 -20.26 -3.49
N ILE A 223 9.17 -19.43 -3.25
CA ILE A 223 9.17 -18.48 -2.11
C ILE A 223 7.97 -18.70 -1.19
N SER A 224 8.25 -18.77 0.11
CA SER A 224 7.25 -19.02 1.16
C SER A 224 6.88 -17.77 2.00
N TYR A 225 5.84 -17.94 2.81
CA TYR A 225 5.07 -16.94 3.54
C TYR A 225 5.90 -15.86 4.25
N TYR A 226 5.61 -14.59 3.97
CA TYR A 226 6.43 -13.49 4.50
C TYR A 226 5.87 -12.81 5.76
N MET A 227 6.66 -12.88 6.83
CA MET A 227 6.68 -11.96 7.97
C MET A 227 8.08 -11.34 8.06
N CYS A 228 8.18 -10.03 8.30
CA CYS A 228 9.47 -9.36 8.46
C CYS A 228 10.19 -9.81 9.75
N PRO A 229 11.53 -9.71 9.85
CA PRO A 229 12.29 -10.12 11.04
C PRO A 229 11.69 -9.59 12.35
N SER A 230 11.45 -8.27 12.43
CA SER A 230 10.83 -7.59 13.58
C SER A 230 9.41 -8.05 13.92
N CYS A 231 8.75 -8.80 13.04
CA CYS A 231 7.44 -9.40 13.28
C CYS A 231 7.51 -10.87 13.74
N VAL A 232 8.62 -11.55 13.49
CA VAL A 232 8.89 -12.95 13.89
C VAL A 232 9.34 -13.02 15.35
N ASP A 233 10.24 -12.12 15.79
CA ASP A 233 10.82 -12.12 17.14
C ASP A 233 9.81 -11.97 18.30
N VAL A 234 8.59 -11.53 18.02
CA VAL A 234 7.52 -11.35 19.02
C VAL A 234 6.67 -12.63 19.17
N PHE A 235 7.27 -13.80 18.91
CA PHE A 235 6.64 -15.13 18.99
C PHE A 235 7.65 -16.25 19.37
N CYS A 236 8.76 -15.88 20.02
CA CYS A 236 9.71 -16.78 20.66
C CYS A 236 9.82 -16.44 22.15
#